data_AF-A0A951VYZ0-F1
#
_entry.id   AF-A0A951VYZ0-F1
#
_cell.length_a   1.000
_cell.length_b   1.000
_cell.length_c   1.000
_cell.angle_alpha   90.00
_cell.angle_beta   90.00
_cell.angle_gamma   90.00
#
_symmetry.space_group_name_H-M   'P 1'
#
loop_
_entity.id
_entity.type
_entity.pdbx_description
1 polymer ?
#
loop_
_entity_poly.entity_id
_entity_poly.type
_entity_poly.pdbx_seq_one_letter_code
_entity_poly.pdbx_strand_id
1 'polypeptide(L)'
;LMFSTFLFVIVMSLVDLRLLYSAGMVLLLFQLVLFVSRRYLSRRSGNPIFASFIFLGPTSGFLGNVAGFISFFSTDPVWGELHKSLYLHGMFWILFFGVGVKFFPMLTLSTRSLTKEPSRYVQIVSKSHQLWGVVGLLLLVSFVVEGLGFVRQAMWARAFIVLFMAREGWMLFHHSPRKGVFTFFLKLALWTVVVSHFVFPFFPELRAHLYHAVFTGGFLIGTLIVMGRVSLSHERLSLEVEVRSTPARIGFTLIYIAMLVRITVSPVLATVTDIGKWLPNYVSQLHIAATIVLLGEFLLVGLFIYLYKTGKGKGMTLNRQVQQRQQQRVGQQNH
;
A
#
# COMPACT_ATOMS: atom_id res chain seq x y z
N LEU A 1 -7.97 15.24 21.40
CA LEU A 1 -6.58 15.67 21.15
C LEU A 1 -6.12 15.36 19.73
N MET A 2 -5.97 14.08 19.33
CA MET A 2 -5.47 13.72 17.98
C MET A 2 -6.25 14.33 16.82
N PHE A 3 -7.60 14.35 16.89
CA PHE A 3 -8.42 15.01 15.87
C PHE A 3 -8.16 16.53 15.80
N SER A 4 -8.02 17.20 16.95
CA SER A 4 -7.70 18.63 17.00
C SER A 4 -6.32 18.92 16.41
N THR A 5 -5.31 18.10 16.71
CA THR A 5 -3.97 18.23 16.11
C THR A 5 -4.00 17.98 14.59
N PHE A 6 -4.81 17.01 14.13
CA PHE A 6 -5.01 16.76 12.70
C PHE A 6 -5.65 17.97 11.98
N LEU A 7 -6.71 18.55 12.55
CA LEU A 7 -7.32 19.77 12.01
C LEU A 7 -6.33 20.94 11.99
N PHE A 8 -5.55 21.11 13.06
CA PHE A 8 -4.50 22.13 13.13
C PHE A 8 -3.50 21.97 11.99
N VAL A 9 -3.00 20.76 11.74
CA VAL A 9 -2.08 20.47 10.62
C VAL A 9 -2.69 20.85 9.27
N ILE A 10 -3.98 20.52 9.04
CA ILE A 10 -4.68 20.89 7.79
C ILE A 10 -4.72 22.41 7.64
N VAL A 11 -5.12 23.14 8.67
CA VAL A 11 -5.21 24.61 8.62
C VAL A 11 -3.83 25.21 8.36
N MET A 12 -2.80 24.77 9.07
CA MET A 12 -1.43 25.28 8.86
C MET A 12 -0.91 24.96 7.45
N SER A 13 -1.28 23.81 6.89
CA SER A 13 -0.95 23.45 5.49
C SER A 13 -1.66 24.33 4.47
N LEU A 14 -2.90 24.76 4.74
CA LEU A 14 -3.67 25.61 3.83
C LEU A 14 -3.20 27.07 3.83
N VAL A 15 -2.63 27.54 4.95
CA VAL A 15 -2.12 28.91 5.11
C VAL A 15 -0.60 29.00 4.83
N ASP A 16 0.03 27.92 4.36
CA ASP A 16 1.49 27.81 4.09
C ASP A 16 2.39 28.19 5.30
N LEU A 17 1.92 27.94 6.52
CA LEU A 17 2.69 28.16 7.75
C LEU A 17 3.59 26.96 8.04
N ARG A 18 4.67 26.82 7.26
CA ARG A 18 5.52 25.61 7.21
C ARG A 18 6.09 25.17 8.56
N LEU A 19 6.55 26.11 9.40
CA LEU A 19 7.11 25.77 10.71
C LEU A 19 6.05 25.19 11.65
N LEU A 20 4.88 25.84 11.71
CA LEU A 20 3.76 25.39 12.54
C LEU A 20 3.18 24.08 12.01
N TYR A 21 3.11 23.91 10.69
CA TYR A 21 2.77 22.64 10.06
C TYR A 21 3.73 21.53 10.52
N SER A 22 5.05 21.75 10.45
CA SER A 22 6.05 20.76 10.87
C SER A 22 5.92 20.41 12.35
N ALA A 23 5.73 21.41 13.23
CA ALA A 23 5.51 21.17 14.65
C ALA A 23 4.21 20.37 14.91
N GLY A 24 3.12 20.71 14.22
CA GLY A 24 1.86 19.99 14.28
C GLY A 24 1.99 18.54 13.81
N MET A 25 2.74 18.29 12.74
CA MET A 25 3.01 16.95 12.22
C MET A 25 3.84 16.10 13.19
N VAL A 26 4.88 16.67 13.81
CA VAL A 26 5.66 15.99 14.86
C VAL A 26 4.73 15.58 16.01
N LEU A 27 3.90 16.50 16.49
CA LEU A 27 2.96 16.22 17.57
C LEU A 27 1.91 15.16 17.19
N LEU A 28 1.33 15.24 15.98
CA LEU A 28 0.35 14.29 15.48
C LEU A 28 0.95 12.87 15.40
N LEU A 29 2.14 12.76 14.81
CA LEU A 29 2.83 11.47 14.64
C LEU A 29 3.33 10.92 15.98
N PHE A 30 3.76 11.78 16.90
CA PHE A 30 4.07 11.37 18.27
C PHE A 30 2.85 10.76 18.96
N GLN A 31 1.69 11.42 18.89
CA GLN A 31 0.44 10.87 19.43
C GLN A 31 0.05 9.55 18.76
N LEU A 32 0.25 9.42 17.45
CA LEU A 32 -0.02 8.19 16.71
C LEU A 32 0.91 7.06 17.15
N VAL A 33 2.21 7.32 17.27
CA VAL A 33 3.21 6.36 17.78
C VAL A 33 2.84 5.94 19.19
N LEU A 34 2.53 6.88 20.10
CA LEU A 34 2.10 6.54 21.46
C LEU A 34 0.83 5.67 21.48
N PHE A 35 -0.17 6.01 20.66
CA PHE A 35 -1.39 5.22 20.54
C PHE A 35 -1.10 3.80 20.05
N VAL A 36 -0.30 3.65 18.99
CA VAL A 36 0.06 2.36 18.42
C VAL A 36 0.92 1.56 19.41
N SER A 37 1.90 2.17 20.09
CA SER A 37 2.74 1.54 21.12
C SER A 37 1.93 1.00 22.26
N ARG A 38 1.05 1.82 22.85
CA ARG A 38 0.14 1.38 23.92
C ARG A 38 -0.71 0.22 23.44
N ARG A 39 -1.30 0.34 22.25
CA ARG A 39 -2.08 -0.74 21.66
C ARG A 39 -1.26 -1.98 21.33
N TYR A 40 0.04 -1.88 21.06
CA TYR A 40 0.92 -3.01 20.79
C TYR A 40 1.30 -3.74 22.07
N LEU A 41 1.69 -2.98 23.10
CA LEU A 41 2.14 -3.50 24.40
C LEU A 41 1.00 -4.06 25.25
N SER A 42 -0.20 -3.47 25.20
CA SER A 42 -1.35 -3.92 25.99
C SER A 42 -2.09 -5.13 25.43
N ARG A 43 -1.56 -5.83 24.41
CA ARG A 43 -2.23 -6.99 23.80
C ARG A 43 -2.08 -8.23 24.64
N ARG A 44 -3.21 -8.87 24.95
CA ARG A 44 -3.28 -10.13 25.70
C ARG A 44 -3.24 -11.39 24.81
N SER A 45 -3.39 -11.26 23.49
CA SER A 45 -3.32 -12.41 22.56
C SER A 45 -2.60 -12.06 21.24
N GLY A 46 -1.90 -13.06 20.72
CA GLY A 46 -1.05 -13.12 19.51
C GLY A 46 -0.92 -11.84 18.69
N ASN A 47 0.30 -11.27 18.67
CA ASN A 47 0.57 -10.13 17.80
C ASN A 47 0.36 -10.55 16.35
N PRO A 48 -0.44 -9.84 15.54
CA PRO A 48 -0.48 -10.12 14.13
C PRO A 48 0.93 -10.00 13.54
N ILE A 49 1.27 -10.85 12.58
CA ILE A 49 2.56 -10.84 11.85
C ILE A 49 3.00 -9.43 11.42
N PHE A 50 2.03 -8.62 10.99
CA PHE A 50 2.25 -7.28 10.48
C PHE A 50 2.29 -6.18 11.56
N ALA A 51 2.12 -6.53 12.84
CA ALA A 51 2.05 -5.57 13.95
C ALA A 51 3.30 -4.71 14.08
N SER A 52 4.48 -5.32 13.87
CA SER A 52 5.76 -4.59 13.91
C SER A 52 5.81 -3.49 12.84
N PHE A 53 5.28 -3.73 11.64
CA PHE A 53 5.24 -2.73 10.57
C PHE A 53 4.25 -1.59 10.87
N ILE A 54 3.11 -1.89 11.49
CA ILE A 54 2.15 -0.86 11.94
C ILE A 54 2.80 0.08 12.96
N PHE A 55 3.73 -0.42 13.76
CA PHE A 55 4.48 0.39 14.72
C PHE A 55 5.65 1.13 14.06
N LEU A 56 6.47 0.42 13.28
CA LEU A 56 7.68 0.97 12.67
C LEU A 56 7.41 2.00 11.58
N GLY A 57 6.29 1.90 10.86
CA GLY A 57 5.90 2.89 9.84
C GLY A 57 5.68 4.29 10.42
N PRO A 58 4.72 4.50 11.34
CA PRO A 58 4.54 5.76 12.05
C PRO A 58 5.80 6.22 12.79
N THR A 59 6.61 5.29 13.32
CA THR A 59 7.90 5.62 13.94
C THR A 59 8.86 6.23 12.90
N SER A 60 8.96 5.65 11.70
CA SER A 60 9.70 6.24 10.57
C SER A 60 9.18 7.64 10.26
N GLY A 61 7.86 7.81 10.14
CA GLY A 61 7.24 9.10 9.87
C GLY A 61 7.56 10.14 10.95
N PHE A 62 7.48 9.75 12.22
CA PHE A 62 7.80 10.61 13.36
C PHE A 62 9.27 11.05 13.32
N LEU A 63 10.21 10.11 13.18
CA LEU A 63 11.64 10.42 13.09
C LEU A 63 11.94 11.33 11.88
N GLY A 64 11.32 11.07 10.73
CA GLY A 64 11.45 11.93 9.55
C GLY A 64 10.90 13.34 9.78
N ASN A 65 9.78 13.52 10.49
CA ASN A 65 9.27 14.85 10.79
C ASN A 65 10.08 15.57 11.86
N VAL A 66 10.67 14.86 12.82
CA VAL A 66 11.63 15.44 13.75
C VAL A 66 12.86 15.96 12.99
N ALA A 67 13.41 15.17 12.07
CA ALA A 67 14.49 15.61 11.20
C ALA A 67 14.09 16.84 10.35
N GLY A 68 12.89 16.82 9.77
CA GLY A 68 12.36 17.97 9.02
C GLY A 68 12.20 19.23 9.88
N PHE A 69 11.76 19.08 11.12
CA PHE A 69 11.66 20.19 12.07
C PHE A 69 13.04 20.76 12.42
N ILE A 70 14.02 19.90 12.69
CA ILE A 70 15.42 20.30 12.95
C ILE A 70 16.00 21.06 11.75
N SER A 71 15.64 20.68 10.52
CA SER A 71 16.14 21.33 9.29
C SER A 71 15.73 22.81 9.16
N PHE A 72 14.71 23.29 9.88
CA PHE A 72 14.40 24.73 9.93
C PHE A 72 15.46 25.53 10.71
N PHE A 73 16.22 24.87 11.58
CA PHE A 73 17.16 25.51 12.49
C PHE A 73 18.62 25.08 12.23
N SER A 74 18.84 24.22 11.23
CA SER A 74 20.15 23.68 10.89
C SER A 74 20.44 23.90 9.40
N THR A 75 21.68 24.22 9.08
CA THR A 75 22.17 24.34 7.70
C THR A 75 22.64 22.99 7.13
N ASP A 76 22.73 21.94 7.95
CA ASP A 76 23.17 20.62 7.50
C ASP A 76 22.07 19.95 6.63
N PRO A 77 22.34 19.65 5.35
CA PRO A 77 21.36 19.06 4.44
C PRO A 77 20.90 17.66 4.86
N VAL A 78 21.65 16.95 5.72
CA VAL A 78 21.33 15.59 6.19
C VAL A 78 19.93 15.53 6.82
N TRP A 79 19.52 16.56 7.56
CA TRP A 79 18.21 16.61 8.20
C TRP A 79 17.06 16.65 7.17
N GLY A 80 17.25 17.39 6.07
CA GLY A 80 16.29 17.44 4.97
C GLY A 80 16.20 16.12 4.20
N GLU A 81 17.32 15.45 3.97
CA GLU A 81 17.35 14.15 3.29
C GLU A 81 16.77 13.02 4.17
N LEU A 82 17.04 13.04 5.48
CA LEU A 82 16.39 12.14 6.46
C LEU A 82 14.88 12.36 6.49
N HIS A 83 14.41 13.61 6.47
CA HIS A 83 12.98 13.91 6.38
C HIS A 83 12.35 13.27 5.14
N LYS A 84 12.91 13.53 3.96
CA LYS A 84 12.39 12.97 2.69
C LYS A 84 12.41 11.45 2.71
N SER A 85 13.51 10.84 3.14
CA SER A 85 13.68 9.39 3.16
C SER A 85 12.71 8.70 4.13
N LEU A 86 12.65 9.16 5.39
CA LEU A 86 11.89 8.49 6.46
C LEU A 86 10.40 8.81 6.44
N TYR A 87 10.01 10.06 6.17
CA TYR A 87 8.60 10.47 6.19
C TYR A 87 7.91 10.24 4.85
N LEU A 88 8.46 10.76 3.75
CA LEU A 88 7.79 10.69 2.45
C LEU A 88 7.77 9.28 1.87
N HIS A 89 8.80 8.47 2.15
CA HIS A 89 8.91 7.10 1.62
C HIS A 89 8.81 6.05 2.72
N GLY A 90 9.66 6.13 3.74
CA GLY A 90 9.81 5.11 4.78
C GLY A 90 8.51 4.75 5.49
N MET A 91 7.78 5.76 5.97
CA MET A 91 6.50 5.56 6.65
C MET A 91 5.52 4.73 5.81
N PHE A 92 5.29 5.14 4.56
CA PHE A 92 4.29 4.51 3.70
C PHE A 92 4.74 3.14 3.22
N TRP A 93 6.00 2.96 2.85
CA TRP A 93 6.50 1.69 2.32
C TRP A 93 6.57 0.62 3.41
N ILE A 94 7.04 0.96 4.61
CA ILE A 94 7.05 0.02 5.75
C ILE A 94 5.61 -0.45 6.05
N LEU A 95 4.65 0.48 6.09
CA LEU A 95 3.24 0.13 6.30
C LEU A 95 2.70 -0.76 5.18
N PHE A 96 2.90 -0.37 3.93
CA PHE A 96 2.41 -1.09 2.77
C PHE A 96 2.95 -2.52 2.71
N PHE A 97 4.26 -2.68 2.85
CA PHE A 97 4.90 -4.00 2.80
C PHE A 97 4.42 -4.89 3.95
N GLY A 98 4.29 -4.33 5.15
CA GLY A 98 3.78 -5.03 6.32
C GLY A 98 2.33 -5.49 6.18
N VAL A 99 1.43 -4.59 5.78
CA VAL A 99 0.03 -4.93 5.45
C VAL A 99 0.02 -6.03 4.38
N GLY A 100 0.88 -5.94 3.38
CA GLY A 100 1.04 -6.92 2.33
C GLY A 100 1.31 -8.35 2.80
N VAL A 101 2.17 -8.53 3.81
CA VAL A 101 2.53 -9.86 4.35
C VAL A 101 1.30 -10.64 4.84
N LYS A 102 0.28 -9.95 5.37
CA LYS A 102 -0.97 -10.62 5.77
C LYS A 102 -2.00 -10.66 4.66
N PHE A 103 -2.26 -9.50 4.04
CA PHE A 103 -3.41 -9.37 3.16
C PHE A 103 -3.16 -10.03 1.80
N PHE A 104 -1.96 -10.00 1.23
CA PHE A 104 -1.77 -10.56 -0.10
C PHE A 104 -1.93 -12.08 -0.16
N PRO A 105 -1.36 -12.87 0.77
CA PRO A 105 -1.66 -14.30 0.82
C PRO A 105 -3.15 -14.57 1.08
N MET A 106 -3.77 -13.80 1.98
CA MET A 106 -5.20 -13.91 2.26
C MET A 106 -6.05 -13.65 1.02
N LEU A 107 -5.68 -12.68 0.19
CA LEU A 107 -6.44 -12.32 -1.00
C LEU A 107 -6.16 -13.28 -2.17
N THR A 108 -4.93 -13.73 -2.35
CA THR A 108 -4.54 -14.52 -3.52
C THR A 108 -4.65 -16.03 -3.32
N LEU A 109 -4.55 -16.52 -2.08
CA LEU A 109 -4.48 -17.95 -1.74
C LEU A 109 -5.70 -18.46 -0.96
N SER A 110 -6.46 -17.59 -0.25
CA SER A 110 -7.65 -18.04 0.50
C SER A 110 -8.82 -18.33 -0.43
N THR A 111 -8.96 -19.57 -0.86
CA THR A 111 -10.24 -20.15 -1.24
C THR A 111 -10.91 -20.69 0.02
N ARG A 112 -12.15 -20.27 0.28
CA ARG A 112 -13.04 -20.73 1.38
C ARG A 112 -13.27 -22.25 1.43
N SER A 113 -12.59 -23.04 0.58
CA SER A 113 -12.85 -24.45 0.31
C SER A 113 -11.61 -25.32 0.02
N LEU A 114 -10.37 -24.80 -0.07
CA LEU A 114 -9.23 -25.65 -0.43
C LEU A 114 -8.14 -25.63 0.65
N THR A 115 -7.91 -26.84 1.17
CA THR A 115 -6.95 -27.27 2.19
C THR A 115 -7.28 -26.85 3.63
N LYS A 116 -7.74 -27.83 4.42
CA LYS A 116 -7.94 -27.72 5.88
C LYS A 116 -6.66 -27.38 6.64
N GLU A 117 -5.49 -27.48 6.01
CA GLU A 117 -4.23 -27.14 6.64
C GLU A 117 -3.37 -26.22 5.76
N PRO A 118 -3.07 -25.00 6.20
CA PRO A 118 -2.03 -24.21 5.57
C PRO A 118 -0.72 -25.00 5.60
N SER A 119 0.06 -24.97 4.52
CA SER A 119 1.33 -25.70 4.45
C SER A 119 2.20 -25.39 5.68
N ARG A 120 2.97 -26.38 6.15
CA ARG A 120 3.82 -26.24 7.35
C ARG A 120 4.71 -24.99 7.29
N TYR A 121 5.13 -24.61 6.09
CA TYR A 121 5.89 -23.40 5.82
C TYR A 121 5.07 -22.10 6.03
N VAL A 122 3.83 -22.02 5.54
CA VAL A 122 2.90 -20.91 5.81
C VAL A 122 2.67 -20.77 7.32
N GLN A 123 2.61 -21.90 8.05
CA GLN A 123 2.46 -21.90 9.51
C GLN A 123 3.71 -21.36 10.23
N ILE A 124 4.92 -21.67 9.76
CA ILE A 124 6.17 -21.18 10.36
C ILE A 124 6.32 -19.67 10.11
N VAL A 125 6.14 -19.24 8.87
CA VAL A 125 6.24 -17.81 8.49
C VAL A 125 5.17 -16.98 9.21
N SER A 126 3.97 -17.55 9.41
CA SER A 126 2.88 -16.87 10.13
C SER A 126 3.07 -16.80 11.65
N LYS A 127 3.94 -17.64 12.23
CA LYS A 127 4.24 -17.66 13.66
C LYS A 127 5.46 -16.82 14.05
N SER A 128 6.32 -16.44 13.10
CA SER A 128 7.59 -15.76 13.40
C SER A 128 7.48 -14.23 13.49
N HIS A 129 6.85 -13.71 14.55
CA HIS A 129 6.73 -12.25 14.77
C HIS A 129 8.08 -11.53 14.89
N GLN A 130 9.09 -12.21 15.44
CA GLN A 130 10.44 -11.68 15.59
C GLN A 130 11.10 -11.45 14.23
N LEU A 131 11.02 -12.42 13.31
CA LEU A 131 11.56 -12.29 11.95
C LEU A 131 11.00 -11.04 11.26
N TRP A 132 9.68 -10.87 11.32
CA TRP A 132 9.01 -9.73 10.69
C TRP A 132 9.29 -8.40 11.38
N GLY A 133 9.57 -8.41 12.69
CA GLY A 133 10.13 -7.27 13.41
C GLY A 133 11.51 -6.88 12.91
N VAL A 134 12.41 -7.86 12.74
CA VAL A 134 13.75 -7.64 12.18
C VAL A 134 13.68 -7.12 10.75
N VAL A 135 12.83 -7.70 9.90
CA VAL A 135 12.64 -7.23 8.52
C VAL A 135 12.14 -5.79 8.49
N GLY A 136 11.16 -5.44 9.31
CA GLY A 136 10.67 -4.07 9.42
C GLY A 136 11.75 -3.10 9.91
N LEU A 137 12.59 -3.53 10.85
CA LEU A 137 13.72 -2.74 11.35
C LEU A 137 14.79 -2.54 10.28
N LEU A 138 15.13 -3.59 9.51
CA LEU A 138 16.06 -3.51 8.39
C LEU A 138 15.57 -2.53 7.31
N LEU A 139 14.25 -2.51 7.03
CA LEU A 139 13.67 -1.49 6.16
C LEU A 139 13.87 -0.08 6.73
N LEU A 140 13.53 0.14 8.00
CA LEU A 140 13.71 1.44 8.66
C LEU A 140 15.17 1.91 8.58
N VAL A 141 16.11 1.03 8.93
CA VAL A 141 17.55 1.30 8.84
C VAL A 141 17.95 1.64 7.40
N SER A 142 17.40 0.95 6.39
CA SER A 142 17.69 1.29 4.99
C SER A 142 17.30 2.73 4.64
N PHE A 143 16.21 3.27 5.20
CA PHE A 143 15.82 4.67 4.97
C PHE A 143 16.70 5.66 5.74
N VAL A 144 17.15 5.31 6.95
CA VAL A 144 18.14 6.12 7.69
C VAL A 144 19.44 6.20 6.89
N VAL A 145 19.97 5.06 6.43
CA VAL A 145 21.20 4.97 5.64
C VAL A 145 21.08 5.75 4.32
N GLU A 146 19.91 5.73 3.67
CA GLU A 146 19.64 6.58 2.50
C GLU A 146 19.73 8.07 2.85
N GLY A 147 19.13 8.50 3.97
CA GLY A 147 19.14 9.90 4.41
C GLY A 147 20.51 10.39 4.87
N LEU A 148 21.41 9.48 5.27
CA LEU A 148 22.81 9.78 5.59
C LEU A 148 23.71 9.88 4.33
N GLY A 149 23.15 9.73 3.13
CA GLY A 149 23.87 9.89 1.87
C GLY A 149 24.33 8.60 1.20
N PHE A 150 24.20 7.43 1.84
CA PHE A 150 24.53 6.12 1.25
C PHE A 150 23.39 5.57 0.39
N VAL A 151 22.96 6.38 -0.58
CA VAL A 151 21.72 6.17 -1.36
C VAL A 151 21.72 4.83 -2.09
N ARG A 152 22.77 4.53 -2.86
CA ARG A 152 22.83 3.31 -3.69
C ARG A 152 22.87 2.04 -2.84
N GLN A 153 23.63 2.05 -1.75
CA GLN A 153 23.75 0.93 -0.81
C GLN A 153 22.42 0.66 -0.12
N ALA A 154 21.75 1.71 0.35
CA ALA A 154 20.42 1.63 0.94
C ALA A 154 19.38 1.05 -0.04
N MET A 155 19.39 1.48 -1.30
CA MET A 155 18.49 0.98 -2.33
C MET A 155 18.71 -0.51 -2.62
N TRP A 156 19.96 -0.96 -2.75
CA TRP A 156 20.26 -2.38 -2.93
C TRP A 156 19.80 -3.22 -1.74
N ALA A 157 20.12 -2.79 -0.52
CA ALA A 157 19.66 -3.45 0.70
C ALA A 157 18.13 -3.58 0.71
N ARG A 158 17.41 -2.49 0.38
CA ARG A 158 15.96 -2.48 0.30
C ARG A 158 15.42 -3.40 -0.79
N ALA A 159 16.05 -3.47 -1.95
CA ALA A 159 15.65 -4.37 -3.04
C ALA A 159 15.70 -5.84 -2.61
N PHE A 160 16.77 -6.25 -1.93
CA PHE A 160 16.88 -7.62 -1.40
C PHE A 160 15.88 -7.90 -0.28
N ILE A 161 15.64 -6.93 0.61
CA ILE A 161 14.60 -7.06 1.65
C ILE A 161 13.22 -7.22 1.00
N VAL A 162 12.88 -6.40 0.01
CA VAL A 162 11.60 -6.47 -0.72
C VAL A 162 11.47 -7.79 -1.48
N LEU A 163 12.54 -8.30 -2.09
CA LEU A 163 12.54 -9.63 -2.73
C LEU A 163 12.25 -10.74 -1.72
N PHE A 164 12.91 -10.69 -0.56
CA PHE A 164 12.64 -11.62 0.54
C PHE A 164 11.18 -11.54 0.98
N MET A 165 10.64 -10.33 1.17
CA MET A 165 9.23 -10.13 1.50
C MET A 165 8.29 -10.65 0.41
N ALA A 166 8.61 -10.44 -0.87
CA ALA A 166 7.82 -10.92 -1.99
C ALA A 166 7.75 -12.44 -2.03
N ARG A 167 8.87 -13.11 -1.76
CA ARG A 167 8.97 -14.56 -1.72
C ARG A 167 8.26 -15.15 -0.51
N GLU A 168 8.66 -14.73 0.69
CA GLU A 168 8.30 -15.40 1.94
C GLU A 168 7.01 -14.82 2.54
N GLY A 169 6.83 -13.51 2.46
CA GLY A 169 5.69 -12.80 3.07
C GLY A 169 4.47 -12.71 2.17
N TRP A 170 4.66 -12.20 0.95
CA TRP A 170 3.57 -11.99 -0.01
C TRP A 170 3.22 -13.26 -0.77
N MET A 171 4.09 -14.28 -0.72
CA MET A 171 3.95 -15.53 -1.48
C MET A 171 3.73 -15.28 -2.97
N LEU A 172 4.40 -14.25 -3.51
CA LEU A 172 4.18 -13.76 -4.88
C LEU A 172 4.40 -14.84 -5.94
N PHE A 173 5.38 -15.71 -5.69
CA PHE A 173 5.79 -16.80 -6.56
C PHE A 173 4.88 -18.04 -6.47
N HIS A 174 4.00 -18.10 -5.47
CA HIS A 174 3.07 -19.23 -5.34
C HIS A 174 1.94 -19.11 -6.36
N HIS A 175 1.51 -20.26 -6.89
CA HIS A 175 0.36 -20.31 -7.77
C HIS A 175 -0.90 -19.83 -7.04
N SER A 176 -1.68 -18.95 -7.67
CA SER A 176 -2.94 -18.47 -7.09
C SER A 176 -4.08 -19.36 -7.54
N PRO A 177 -4.76 -20.09 -6.63
CA PRO A 177 -5.89 -20.94 -7.01
C PRO A 177 -7.04 -20.13 -7.65
N ARG A 178 -7.21 -18.88 -7.23
CA ARG A 178 -8.22 -17.97 -7.78
C ARG A 178 -7.65 -17.18 -8.96
N LYS A 179 -8.26 -17.34 -10.12
CA LYS A 179 -8.01 -16.53 -11.32
C LYS A 179 -9.09 -15.44 -11.42
N GLY A 180 -8.68 -14.20 -11.66
CA GLY A 180 -9.59 -13.06 -11.78
C GLY A 180 -8.84 -11.76 -11.98
N VAL A 181 -9.56 -10.71 -12.41
CA VAL A 181 -8.98 -9.39 -12.71
C VAL A 181 -8.23 -8.84 -11.49
N PHE A 182 -8.85 -8.90 -10.31
CA PHE A 182 -8.26 -8.41 -9.07
C PHE A 182 -6.98 -9.18 -8.70
N THR A 183 -6.98 -10.51 -8.79
CA THR A 183 -5.78 -11.30 -8.48
C THR A 183 -4.65 -11.03 -9.48
N PHE A 184 -4.98 -10.86 -10.77
CA PHE A 184 -4.00 -10.52 -11.81
C PHE A 184 -3.34 -9.16 -11.52
N PHE A 185 -4.14 -8.11 -11.36
CA PHE A 185 -3.61 -6.76 -11.11
C PHE A 185 -2.91 -6.64 -9.77
N LEU A 186 -3.34 -7.37 -8.74
CA LEU A 186 -2.62 -7.43 -7.48
C LEU A 186 -1.23 -8.04 -7.64
N LYS A 187 -1.12 -9.18 -8.34
CA LYS A 187 0.19 -9.79 -8.61
C LYS A 187 1.07 -8.90 -9.48
N LEU A 188 0.49 -8.27 -10.50
CA LEU A 188 1.19 -7.31 -11.35
C LEU A 188 1.75 -6.16 -10.50
N ALA A 189 0.92 -5.54 -9.65
CA ALA A 189 1.33 -4.47 -8.74
C ALA A 189 2.51 -4.88 -7.84
N LEU A 190 2.48 -6.08 -7.27
CA LEU A 190 3.58 -6.58 -6.42
C LEU A 190 4.85 -6.86 -7.21
N TRP A 191 4.73 -7.40 -8.42
CA TRP A 191 5.87 -7.55 -9.32
C TRP A 191 6.46 -6.20 -9.71
N THR A 192 5.63 -5.21 -10.03
CA THR A 192 6.08 -3.84 -10.29
C THR A 192 6.86 -3.29 -9.10
N VAL A 193 6.41 -3.50 -7.86
CA VAL A 193 7.15 -3.10 -6.65
C VAL A 193 8.52 -3.76 -6.57
N VAL A 194 8.60 -5.08 -6.77
CA VAL A 194 9.88 -5.82 -6.74
C VAL A 194 10.83 -5.31 -7.83
N VAL A 195 10.38 -5.26 -9.08
CA VAL A 195 11.19 -4.81 -10.22
C VAL A 195 11.66 -3.38 -10.02
N SER A 196 10.78 -2.48 -9.57
CA SER A 196 11.13 -1.07 -9.33
C SER A 196 12.27 -0.93 -8.32
N HIS A 197 12.24 -1.70 -7.23
CA HIS A 197 13.30 -1.65 -6.23
C HIS A 197 14.64 -2.16 -6.75
N PHE A 198 14.65 -3.10 -7.71
CA PHE A 198 15.89 -3.49 -8.40
C PHE A 198 16.35 -2.45 -9.42
N VAL A 199 15.46 -1.63 -9.97
CA VAL A 199 15.80 -0.56 -10.91
C VAL A 199 16.37 0.67 -10.21
N PHE A 200 15.89 1.02 -9.00
CA PHE A 200 16.32 2.24 -8.30
C PHE A 200 17.84 2.41 -8.14
N PRO A 201 18.62 1.38 -7.74
CA PRO A 201 20.06 1.53 -7.56
C PRO A 201 20.84 1.89 -8.83
N PHE A 202 20.30 1.54 -10.00
CA PHE A 202 20.92 1.86 -11.30
C PHE A 202 20.70 3.33 -11.70
N PHE A 203 19.59 3.93 -11.25
CA PHE A 203 19.21 5.30 -11.60
C PHE A 203 18.83 6.11 -10.35
N PRO A 204 19.75 6.30 -9.38
CA PRO A 204 19.46 6.99 -8.13
C PRO A 204 19.03 8.45 -8.34
N GLU A 205 19.55 9.11 -9.37
CA GLU A 205 19.15 10.48 -9.75
C GLU A 205 17.67 10.58 -10.17
N LEU A 206 17.11 9.48 -10.68
CA LEU A 206 15.72 9.40 -11.14
C LEU A 206 14.77 8.83 -10.08
N ARG A 207 15.26 8.59 -8.86
CA ARG A 207 14.50 7.89 -7.80
C ARG A 207 13.13 8.49 -7.55
N ALA A 208 12.99 9.82 -7.53
CA ALA A 208 11.70 10.48 -7.28
C ALA A 208 10.65 10.14 -8.35
N HIS A 209 11.05 10.03 -9.62
CA HIS A 209 10.17 9.59 -10.71
C HIS A 209 9.89 8.10 -10.60
N LEU A 210 10.92 7.30 -10.37
CA LEU A 210 10.81 5.85 -10.25
C LEU A 210 9.99 5.41 -9.02
N TYR A 211 9.94 6.21 -7.95
CA TYR A 211 9.08 5.96 -6.79
C TYR A 211 7.59 5.96 -7.15
N HIS A 212 7.17 6.65 -8.22
CA HIS A 212 5.79 6.57 -8.70
C HIS A 212 5.44 5.17 -9.23
N ALA A 213 6.42 4.37 -9.67
CA ALA A 213 6.19 2.96 -9.99
C ALA A 213 5.68 2.18 -8.77
N VAL A 214 6.27 2.45 -7.59
CA VAL A 214 5.88 1.82 -6.33
C VAL A 214 4.60 2.43 -5.78
N PHE A 215 4.44 3.75 -5.80
CA PHE A 215 3.23 4.40 -5.27
C PHE A 215 2.00 4.19 -6.16
N THR A 216 2.09 4.42 -7.46
CA THR A 216 0.93 4.27 -8.36
C THR A 216 0.73 2.81 -8.74
N GLY A 217 1.79 2.13 -9.21
CA GLY A 217 1.71 0.73 -9.65
C GLY A 217 1.54 -0.27 -8.52
N GLY A 218 2.16 -0.02 -7.36
CA GLY A 218 2.08 -0.88 -6.19
C GLY A 218 0.97 -0.46 -5.22
N PHE A 219 1.18 0.70 -4.56
CA PHE A 219 0.39 1.13 -3.41
C PHE A 219 -1.05 1.48 -3.76
N LEU A 220 -1.29 2.30 -4.78
CA LEU A 220 -2.63 2.72 -5.19
C LEU A 220 -3.46 1.54 -5.69
N ILE A 221 -2.94 0.78 -6.66
CA ILE A 221 -3.62 -0.44 -7.17
C ILE A 221 -3.88 -1.42 -6.03
N GLY A 222 -2.88 -1.70 -5.19
CA GLY A 222 -3.02 -2.59 -4.04
C GLY A 222 -4.09 -2.12 -3.06
N THR A 223 -4.13 -0.83 -2.75
CA THR A 223 -5.12 -0.22 -1.84
C THR A 223 -6.53 -0.33 -2.40
N LEU A 224 -6.74 0.01 -3.68
CA LEU A 224 -8.04 -0.07 -4.33
C LEU A 224 -8.56 -1.52 -4.39
N ILE A 225 -7.69 -2.49 -4.64
CA ILE A 225 -8.04 -3.92 -4.63
C ILE A 225 -8.42 -4.38 -3.22
N VAL A 226 -7.61 -4.04 -2.21
CA VAL A 226 -7.87 -4.40 -0.81
C VAL A 226 -9.19 -3.78 -0.35
N MET A 227 -9.38 -2.48 -0.57
CA MET A 227 -10.60 -1.74 -0.24
C MET A 227 -11.81 -2.38 -0.91
N GLY A 228 -11.73 -2.62 -2.23
CA GLY A 228 -12.80 -3.25 -2.98
C GLY A 228 -13.21 -4.60 -2.43
N ARG A 229 -12.24 -5.45 -2.08
CA ARG A 229 -12.50 -6.77 -1.49
C ARG A 229 -13.08 -6.70 -0.10
N VAL A 230 -12.59 -5.79 0.73
CA VAL A 230 -13.15 -5.56 2.06
C VAL A 230 -14.62 -5.13 1.93
N SER A 231 -14.93 -4.18 1.05
CA SER A 231 -16.31 -3.74 0.78
C SER A 231 -17.21 -4.89 0.31
N LEU A 232 -16.77 -5.68 -0.69
CA LEU A 232 -17.54 -6.84 -1.18
C LEU A 232 -17.77 -7.89 -0.08
N SER A 233 -16.77 -8.11 0.78
CA SER A 233 -16.85 -9.10 1.86
C SER A 233 -17.85 -8.70 2.95
N HIS A 234 -17.90 -7.42 3.33
CA HIS A 234 -18.85 -6.90 4.32
C HIS A 234 -20.30 -7.03 3.82
N GLU A 235 -20.52 -6.81 2.53
CA GLU A 235 -21.83 -6.90 1.88
C GLU A 235 -22.22 -8.33 1.45
N ARG A 236 -21.36 -9.32 1.74
CA ARG A 236 -21.56 -10.74 1.36
C ARG A 236 -21.83 -10.94 -0.14
N LEU A 237 -21.27 -10.09 -0.99
CA LEU A 237 -21.46 -10.16 -2.44
C LEU A 237 -20.64 -11.30 -3.05
N SER A 238 -21.13 -11.85 -4.17
CA SER A 238 -20.43 -12.92 -4.89
C SER A 238 -19.11 -12.39 -5.45
N LEU A 239 -18.03 -13.16 -5.21
CA LEU A 239 -16.69 -12.88 -5.74
C LEU A 239 -16.57 -13.13 -7.25
N GLU A 240 -17.59 -13.73 -7.89
CA GLU A 240 -17.62 -13.94 -9.34
C GLU A 240 -17.53 -12.62 -10.13
N VAL A 241 -18.05 -11.55 -9.54
CA VAL A 241 -17.98 -10.20 -10.09
C VAL A 241 -16.51 -9.75 -10.28
N GLU A 242 -15.61 -10.16 -9.40
CA GLU A 242 -14.18 -9.81 -9.50
C GLU A 242 -13.47 -10.53 -10.66
N VAL A 243 -13.99 -11.69 -11.07
CA VAL A 243 -13.33 -12.56 -12.06
C VAL A 243 -13.45 -11.97 -13.46
N ARG A 244 -14.59 -11.34 -13.78
CA ARG A 244 -14.94 -10.89 -15.14
C ARG A 244 -15.31 -9.41 -15.25
N SER A 245 -15.06 -8.59 -14.23
CA SER A 245 -15.40 -7.16 -14.30
C SER A 245 -14.56 -6.43 -15.35
N THR A 246 -15.17 -6.15 -16.51
CA THR A 246 -14.61 -5.29 -17.57
C THR A 246 -14.30 -3.88 -17.05
N PRO A 247 -15.18 -3.21 -16.27
CA PRO A 247 -14.86 -1.89 -15.72
C PRO A 247 -13.62 -1.93 -14.81
N ALA A 248 -13.46 -2.97 -13.99
CA ALA A 248 -12.27 -3.11 -13.16
C ALA A 248 -11.00 -3.28 -14.00
N ARG A 249 -11.07 -4.09 -15.07
CA ARG A 249 -9.95 -4.29 -15.98
C ARG A 249 -9.54 -2.97 -16.63
N ILE A 250 -10.50 -2.21 -17.16
CA ILE A 250 -10.23 -0.91 -17.78
C ILE A 250 -9.64 0.06 -16.74
N GLY A 251 -10.26 0.19 -15.56
CA GLY A 251 -9.80 1.09 -14.51
C GLY A 251 -8.38 0.81 -14.05
N PHE A 252 -8.03 -0.45 -13.78
CA PHE A 252 -6.67 -0.82 -13.39
C PHE A 252 -5.66 -0.66 -14.54
N THR A 253 -6.04 -0.97 -15.78
CA THR A 253 -5.18 -0.72 -16.95
C THR A 253 -4.89 0.77 -17.11
N LEU A 254 -5.89 1.64 -16.94
CA LEU A 254 -5.68 3.10 -17.01
C LEU A 254 -4.71 3.59 -15.94
N ILE A 255 -4.89 3.14 -14.68
CA ILE A 255 -3.95 3.48 -13.60
C ILE A 255 -2.52 3.00 -13.93
N TYR A 256 -2.37 1.82 -14.52
CA TYR A 256 -1.08 1.30 -14.93
C TYR A 256 -0.46 2.09 -16.09
N ILE A 257 -1.25 2.50 -17.09
CA ILE A 257 -0.81 3.40 -18.17
C ILE A 257 -0.35 4.73 -17.59
N ALA A 258 -1.10 5.31 -16.66
CA ALA A 258 -0.72 6.57 -16.03
C ALA A 258 0.60 6.47 -15.27
N MET A 259 0.84 5.35 -14.58
CA MET A 259 2.13 5.05 -13.96
C MET A 259 3.25 5.01 -15.01
N LEU A 260 3.06 4.30 -16.14
CA LEU A 260 4.06 4.23 -17.20
C LEU A 260 4.37 5.61 -17.77
N VAL A 261 3.34 6.40 -18.09
CA VAL A 261 3.51 7.80 -18.51
C VAL A 261 4.34 8.54 -17.47
N ARG A 262 3.95 8.53 -16.20
CA ARG A 262 4.65 9.25 -15.12
C ARG A 262 6.14 8.92 -15.01
N ILE A 263 6.54 7.67 -15.26
CA ILE A 263 7.93 7.24 -15.19
C ILE A 263 8.72 7.65 -16.44
N THR A 264 8.11 7.58 -17.63
CA THR A 264 8.79 7.89 -18.91
C THR A 264 8.98 9.40 -19.13
N VAL A 265 8.26 10.24 -18.40
CA VAL A 265 8.32 11.71 -18.45
C VAL A 265 9.64 12.30 -17.90
N SER A 266 10.58 11.46 -17.43
CA SER A 266 11.85 11.93 -16.85
C SER A 266 12.69 12.78 -17.83
N PRO A 267 13.31 13.88 -17.36
CA PRO A 267 14.20 14.72 -18.18
C PRO A 267 15.32 13.95 -18.89
N VAL A 268 15.76 12.80 -18.34
CA VAL A 268 16.78 11.95 -18.95
C VAL A 268 16.26 11.22 -20.21
N LEU A 269 14.97 10.86 -20.24
CA LEU A 269 14.34 10.33 -21.46
C LEU A 269 14.14 11.45 -22.51
N ALA A 270 13.91 12.69 -22.06
CA ALA A 270 13.83 13.86 -22.93
C ALA A 270 15.20 14.30 -23.49
N THR A 271 16.31 13.98 -22.81
CA THR A 271 17.68 14.19 -23.33
C THR A 271 18.13 13.16 -24.36
N VAL A 272 17.36 12.09 -24.60
CA VAL A 272 17.53 11.27 -25.81
C VAL A 272 17.01 12.10 -26.98
N THR A 273 17.96 12.72 -27.70
CA THR A 273 17.84 14.01 -28.40
C THR A 273 16.82 14.14 -29.54
N ASP A 274 16.18 13.07 -30.00
CA ASP A 274 15.22 13.14 -31.12
C ASP A 274 13.75 12.98 -30.71
N ILE A 275 13.45 12.48 -29.52
CA ILE A 275 12.05 12.24 -29.09
C ILE A 275 11.44 13.49 -28.45
N GLY A 276 12.27 14.37 -27.87
CA GLY A 276 11.84 15.56 -27.13
C GLY A 276 11.04 16.59 -27.95
N LYS A 277 11.15 16.59 -29.29
CA LYS A 277 10.38 17.48 -30.18
C LYS A 277 8.91 17.05 -30.36
N TRP A 278 8.62 15.77 -30.14
CA TRP A 278 7.28 15.18 -30.32
C TRP A 278 6.54 14.94 -29.00
N LEU A 279 7.25 15.08 -27.88
CA LEU A 279 6.71 14.88 -26.55
C LEU A 279 6.14 16.19 -26.00
N PRO A 280 4.88 16.20 -25.46
CA PRO A 280 4.32 17.37 -24.79
C PRO A 280 5.26 17.89 -23.70
N ASN A 281 5.20 19.17 -23.35
CA ASN A 281 6.03 19.67 -22.25
C ASN A 281 5.80 18.86 -20.95
N TYR A 282 6.81 18.78 -20.09
CA TYR A 282 6.81 17.97 -18.86
C TYR A 282 5.51 18.14 -18.06
N VAL A 283 5.06 19.40 -17.90
CA VAL A 283 3.85 19.77 -17.17
C VAL A 283 2.60 19.16 -17.81
N SER A 284 2.42 19.25 -19.13
CA SER A 284 1.29 18.65 -19.84
C SER A 284 1.24 17.14 -19.64
N GLN A 285 2.39 16.46 -19.66
CA GLN A 285 2.41 15.02 -19.42
C GLN A 285 2.05 14.65 -17.97
N LEU A 286 2.40 15.49 -17.00
CA LEU A 286 1.92 15.31 -15.61
C LEU A 286 0.40 15.42 -15.53
N HIS A 287 -0.18 16.42 -16.20
CA HIS A 287 -1.64 16.59 -16.25
C HIS A 287 -2.31 15.38 -16.90
N ILE A 288 -1.76 14.90 -18.03
CA ILE A 288 -2.25 13.69 -18.72
C ILE A 288 -2.22 12.49 -17.77
N ALA A 289 -1.09 12.23 -17.11
CA ALA A 289 -0.98 11.12 -16.18
C ALA A 289 -2.02 11.25 -15.03
N ALA A 290 -2.16 12.43 -14.44
CA ALA A 290 -3.14 12.68 -13.38
C ALA A 290 -4.59 12.45 -13.85
N THR A 291 -4.95 12.96 -15.04
CA THR A 291 -6.28 12.75 -15.62
C THR A 291 -6.56 11.26 -15.87
N ILE A 292 -5.58 10.52 -16.40
CA ILE A 292 -5.74 9.08 -16.64
C ILE A 292 -5.94 8.31 -15.32
N VAL A 293 -5.19 8.64 -14.26
CA VAL A 293 -5.40 8.04 -12.92
C VAL A 293 -6.82 8.33 -12.43
N LEU A 294 -7.24 9.60 -12.46
CA LEU A 294 -8.56 10.01 -11.98
C LEU A 294 -9.68 9.29 -12.73
N LEU A 295 -9.59 9.18 -14.06
CA LEU A 295 -10.56 8.42 -14.86
C LEU A 295 -10.62 6.95 -14.44
N GLY A 296 -9.45 6.32 -14.21
CA GLY A 296 -9.38 4.95 -13.72
C GLY A 296 -10.02 4.78 -12.34
N GLU A 297 -9.76 5.71 -11.42
CA GLU A 297 -10.37 5.72 -10.08
C GLU A 297 -11.88 5.94 -10.13
N PHE A 298 -12.37 6.91 -10.92
CA PHE A 298 -13.80 7.15 -11.09
C PHE A 298 -14.53 5.92 -11.63
N LEU A 299 -13.94 5.21 -12.61
CA LEU A 299 -14.51 3.96 -13.12
C LEU A 299 -14.59 2.88 -12.03
N LEU A 300 -13.55 2.74 -11.20
CA LEU A 300 -13.53 1.77 -10.11
C LEU A 300 -14.54 2.14 -9.01
N VAL A 301 -14.61 3.40 -8.61
CA VAL A 301 -15.60 3.89 -7.64
C VAL A 301 -17.03 3.69 -8.17
N GLY A 302 -17.28 4.06 -9.44
CA GLY A 302 -18.56 3.85 -10.10
C GLY A 302 -18.97 2.37 -10.14
N LEU A 303 -18.02 1.48 -10.44
CA LEU A 303 -18.21 0.03 -10.34
C LEU A 303 -18.61 -0.38 -8.91
N PHE A 304 -17.89 0.05 -7.88
CA PHE A 304 -18.22 -0.32 -6.51
C PHE A 304 -19.60 0.17 -6.07
N ILE A 305 -19.97 1.40 -6.43
CA ILE A 305 -21.31 1.95 -6.16
C ILE A 305 -22.38 1.13 -6.88
N TYR A 306 -22.15 0.78 -8.15
CA TYR A 306 -23.07 -0.05 -8.92
C TYR A 306 -23.26 -1.45 -8.30
N LEU A 307 -22.16 -2.10 -7.90
CA LEU A 307 -22.18 -3.40 -7.25
C LEU A 307 -22.88 -3.36 -5.90
N TYR A 308 -22.67 -2.30 -5.13
CA TYR A 308 -23.37 -2.09 -3.87
C TYR A 308 -24.90 -1.97 -4.09
N LYS A 309 -25.33 -1.13 -5.04
CA LYS A 309 -26.75 -0.93 -5.35
C LYS A 309 -27.43 -2.20 -5.85
N THR A 310 -26.81 -2.91 -6.81
CA THR A 310 -27.37 -4.14 -7.39
C THR A 310 -27.31 -5.34 -6.46
N GLY A 311 -26.23 -5.43 -5.68
CA GLY A 311 -25.97 -6.51 -4.74
C GLY A 311 -26.92 -6.51 -3.54
N LYS A 312 -27.25 -5.33 -3.00
CA LYS A 312 -28.15 -5.18 -1.85
C LYS A 312 -29.55 -5.79 -2.08
N GLY A 313 -30.04 -5.74 -3.33
CA GLY A 313 -31.32 -6.35 -3.71
C GLY A 313 -31.32 -7.89 -3.70
N LYS A 314 -30.21 -8.50 -4.11
CA LYS A 314 -30.04 -9.97 -4.17
C LYS A 314 -29.56 -10.59 -2.85
N GLY A 315 -28.76 -9.86 -2.07
CA GLY A 315 -28.24 -10.32 -0.77
C GLY A 315 -29.33 -10.49 0.30
N MET A 316 -30.34 -9.60 0.31
CA MET A 316 -31.48 -9.71 1.22
C MET A 316 -32.35 -10.95 0.92
N THR A 317 -32.53 -11.30 -0.34
CA THR A 317 -33.31 -12.47 -0.75
C THR A 317 -32.59 -13.78 -0.42
N LEU A 318 -31.27 -13.85 -0.64
CA LEU A 318 -30.49 -15.05 -0.31
C LEU A 318 -30.40 -15.30 1.21
N ASN A 319 -30.17 -14.26 2.02
CA ASN A 319 -30.16 -14.40 3.49
C ASN A 319 -31.52 -14.86 4.03
N ARG A 320 -32.64 -14.37 3.48
CA ARG A 320 -33.98 -14.85 3.85
C ARG A 320 -34.16 -16.33 3.53
N GLN A 321 -33.72 -16.78 2.35
CA GLN A 321 -33.80 -18.20 1.99
C GLN A 321 -32.92 -19.11 2.87
N VAL A 322 -31.71 -18.67 3.21
CA VAL A 322 -30.81 -19.42 4.10
C VAL A 322 -31.37 -19.48 5.52
N GLN A 323 -31.90 -18.36 6.05
CA GLN A 323 -32.56 -18.33 7.34
C GLN A 323 -33.81 -19.21 7.37
N GLN A 324 -34.65 -19.18 6.33
CA GLN A 324 -35.82 -20.04 6.22
C GLN A 324 -35.45 -21.53 6.19
N ARG A 325 -34.41 -21.92 5.45
CA ARG A 325 -33.92 -23.32 5.45
C ARG A 325 -33.32 -23.74 6.79
N GLN A 326 -32.64 -22.84 7.49
CA GLN A 326 -32.14 -23.13 8.84
C GLN A 326 -33.28 -23.28 9.85
N GLN A 327 -34.29 -22.42 9.79
CA GLN A 327 -35.50 -22.53 10.63
C GLN A 327 -36.28 -23.83 10.35
N GLN A 328 -36.41 -24.23 9.07
CA GLN A 328 -37.05 -25.50 8.71
C GLN A 328 -36.28 -26.72 9.25
N ARG A 329 -34.94 -26.70 9.21
CA ARG A 329 -34.12 -27.78 9.77
C ARG A 329 -34.21 -27.88 11.29
N VAL A 330 -34.28 -26.75 11.99
CA VAL A 330 -34.49 -26.75 13.45
C VAL A 330 -35.89 -27.23 13.81
N GLY A 331 -36.92 -26.86 13.05
CA GLY A 331 -38.28 -27.37 13.24
C GLY A 331 -38.41 -28.88 13.03
N GLN A 332 -37.69 -29.44 12.06
CA GLN A 332 -37.66 -30.90 11.81
C GLN A 332 -36.87 -31.71 12.85
N GLN A 333 -36.02 -31.08 13.65
CA GLN A 333 -35.29 -31.78 14.74
C GLN A 333 -36.08 -31.84 16.04
N ASN A 334 -37.16 -31.07 16.16
CA ASN A 334 -38.01 -31.00 17.35
C ASN A 334 -39.31 -31.84 17.23
N HIS A 335 -39.46 -32.57 16.13
CA HIS A 335 -40.50 -33.58 15.88
C HIS A 335 -39.81 -34.93 15.68
#